data_AF-A0A5D3G0M7-F1
#
_entry.id   AF-A0A5D3G0M7-F1
#
_cell.length_a   1.000
_cell.length_b   1.000
_cell.length_c   1.000
_cell.angle_alpha   90.00
_cell.angle_beta   90.00
_cell.angle_gamma   90.00
#
_symmetry.space_group_name_H-M   'P 1'
#
loop_
_entity.id
_entity.type
_entity.pdbx_description
1 polymer ?
#
loop_
_entity_poly.entity_id
_entity_poly.type
_entity_poly.pdbx_seq_one_letter_code
_entity_poly.pdbx_strand_id
1 'polypeptide(L)'
;MTVEVLLDPPAHVRLPDEGAEIGDQAHAVNGLAAQPVTVLTYDTSQSMKARGRGLEVQKLAVPPEGDEPKKAPGRTGGGSR
;
A
#
# COMPACT_ATOMS: atom_id res chain seq x y z
N MET A 1 13.99 15.09 -6.59
CA MET A 1 12.75 14.35 -6.30
C MET A 1 12.64 14.22 -4.80
N THR A 2 11.52 14.62 -4.22
CA THR A 2 11.25 14.44 -2.78
C THR A 2 10.27 13.30 -2.65
N VAL A 3 10.53 12.39 -1.72
CA VAL A 3 9.58 11.33 -1.34
C VAL A 3 9.07 11.68 0.04
N GLU A 4 7.75 11.75 0.18
CA GLU A 4 7.08 11.94 1.45
C GLU A 4 6.50 10.60 1.90
N VAL A 5 6.61 10.32 3.20
CA VAL A 5 6.11 9.09 3.79
C VAL A 5 4.97 9.46 4.74
N LEU A 6 3.77 9.00 4.43
CA LEU A 6 2.62 9.10 5.32
C LEU A 6 2.65 7.91 6.28
N LEU A 7 2.82 8.20 7.57
CA LEU A 7 2.77 7.19 8.62
C LEU A 7 1.35 7.04 9.14
N ASP A 8 1.00 5.81 9.51
CA ASP A 8 -0.25 5.55 10.22
C ASP A 8 -0.26 6.29 11.58
N PRO A 9 -1.44 6.73 12.06
CA PRO A 9 -1.56 7.28 13.40
C PRO A 9 -1.07 6.30 14.49
N PRO A 10 -0.53 6.77 15.63
CA PRO A 10 0.02 5.89 16.67
C PRO A 10 -0.95 4.86 17.27
N ALA A 11 -2.27 5.09 17.15
CA ALA A 11 -3.32 4.18 17.61
C ALA A 11 -3.96 3.37 16.47
N HIS A 12 -3.35 3.38 15.27
CA HIS A 12 -3.88 2.69 14.11
C HIS A 12 -3.87 1.17 14.30
N VAL A 13 -4.99 0.54 13.95
CA VAL A 13 -5.14 -0.91 13.95
C VAL A 13 -5.35 -1.35 12.52
N ARG A 14 -4.52 -2.28 12.04
CA ARG A 14 -4.63 -2.84 10.71
C ARG A 14 -5.99 -3.50 10.50
N LEU A 15 -6.60 -3.25 9.35
CA LEU A 15 -7.76 -3.99 8.90
C LEU A 15 -7.35 -5.42 8.50
N PRO A 16 -8.28 -6.39 8.50
CA PRO A 16 -7.99 -7.76 8.08
C PRO A 16 -7.52 -7.89 6.62
N ASP A 17 -7.90 -6.93 5.76
CA ASP A 17 -7.47 -6.86 4.37
C ASP A 17 -6.60 -5.61 4.17
N GLU A 18 -5.28 -5.81 4.17
CA GLU A 18 -4.29 -4.75 3.98
C GLU A 18 -4.51 -3.97 2.68
N GLY A 19 -4.93 -4.67 1.61
CA GLY A 19 -5.17 -4.04 0.32
C GLY A 19 -6.36 -3.10 0.33
N ALA A 20 -7.44 -3.47 1.02
CA ALA A 20 -8.58 -2.61 1.24
C ALA A 20 -8.18 -1.36 2.04
N GLU A 21 -7.41 -1.54 3.11
CA GLU A 21 -6.91 -0.45 3.94
C GLU A 21 -6.05 0.54 3.15
N ILE A 22 -5.08 0.06 2.37
CA ILE A 22 -4.24 0.89 1.51
C ILE A 22 -5.09 1.65 0.48
N GLY A 23 -6.09 0.99 -0.09
CA GLY A 23 -7.01 1.61 -1.03
C GLY A 23 -7.83 2.74 -0.40
N ASP A 24 -8.31 2.54 0.83
CA ASP A 24 -9.09 3.54 1.58
C ASP A 24 -8.22 4.74 1.97
N GLN A 25 -6.96 4.51 2.38
CA GLN A 25 -6.00 5.58 2.64
C GLN A 25 -5.69 6.40 1.38
N ALA A 26 -5.43 5.74 0.24
CA ALA A 26 -5.18 6.43 -1.02
C ALA A 26 -6.39 7.27 -1.47
N HIS A 27 -7.61 6.76 -1.25
CA HIS A 27 -8.84 7.50 -1.52
C HIS A 27 -9.00 8.72 -0.61
N ALA A 28 -8.71 8.60 0.68
CA ALA A 28 -8.72 9.72 1.61
C ALA A 28 -7.70 10.81 1.21
N VAL A 29 -6.47 10.42 0.84
CA VAL A 29 -5.46 11.35 0.33
C VAL A 29 -5.93 12.04 -0.96
N ASN A 30 -6.56 11.30 -1.86
CA ASN A 30 -7.10 11.87 -3.11
C ASN A 30 -8.13 12.99 -2.86
N GLY A 31 -8.94 12.88 -1.79
CA GLY A 31 -9.88 13.93 -1.39
C GLY A 31 -9.21 15.18 -0.80
N LEU A 32 -7.98 15.06 -0.32
CA LEU A 32 -7.19 16.16 0.28
C LEU A 32 -6.18 16.76 -0.69
N ALA A 33 -5.77 15.99 -1.70
CA ALA A 33 -4.77 16.41 -2.67
C ALA A 33 -5.33 17.45 -3.64
N ALA A 34 -4.50 18.45 -3.99
CA ALA A 34 -4.84 19.42 -5.03
C ALA A 34 -4.69 18.84 -6.46
N GLN A 35 -4.20 17.61 -6.59
CA GLN A 35 -3.94 16.91 -7.85
C GLN A 35 -4.42 15.46 -7.74
N PRO A 36 -4.75 14.81 -8.88
CA PRO A 36 -5.14 13.40 -8.88
C PRO A 36 -4.07 12.50 -8.26
N VAL A 37 -4.50 11.56 -7.42
CA VAL A 37 -3.62 10.53 -6.85
C VAL A 37 -3.65 9.30 -7.74
N THR A 38 -2.46 8.87 -8.19
CA THR A 38 -2.28 7.62 -8.93
C THR A 38 -1.71 6.53 -8.02
N VAL A 39 -2.38 5.38 -7.96
CA VAL A 39 -1.88 4.20 -7.26
C VAL A 39 -0.93 3.42 -8.18
N LEU A 40 0.31 3.26 -7.76
CA LEU A 40 1.31 2.39 -8.39
C LEU A 40 1.33 1.04 -7.69
N THR A 41 1.16 -0.06 -8.43
CA THR A 41 1.22 -1.40 -7.83
C THR A 41 1.60 -2.49 -8.83
N TYR A 42 2.32 -3.51 -8.36
CA TYR A 42 2.51 -4.78 -9.10
C TYR A 42 1.36 -5.76 -8.88
N ASP A 43 0.60 -5.60 -7.80
CA ASP A 43 -0.41 -6.57 -7.40
C ASP A 43 -1.71 -6.42 -8.22
N THR A 44 -2.18 -7.53 -8.77
CA THR A 44 -3.39 -7.55 -9.59
C THR A 44 -4.63 -7.27 -8.75
N SER A 45 -4.71 -7.87 -7.56
CA SER A 45 -5.89 -7.73 -6.70
C SER A 45 -6.04 -6.28 -6.21
N GLN A 46 -4.93 -5.66 -5.84
CA GLN A 46 -4.85 -4.27 -5.43
C GLN A 46 -5.22 -3.33 -6.56
N SER A 47 -4.72 -3.60 -7.78
CA SER A 47 -5.07 -2.83 -8.96
C SER A 47 -6.59 -2.82 -9.21
N MET A 48 -7.24 -3.98 -9.05
CA MET A 48 -8.70 -4.09 -9.18
C MET A 48 -9.44 -3.38 -8.03
N LYS A 49 -9.02 -3.57 -6.78
CA LYS A 49 -9.60 -2.93 -5.59
C LYS A 49 -9.52 -1.41 -5.63
N ALA A 50 -8.39 -0.86 -6.07
CA ALA A 50 -8.17 0.58 -6.18
C ALA A 50 -9.01 1.20 -7.31
N ARG A 51 -9.09 0.54 -8.48
CA ARG A 51 -10.02 0.96 -9.55
C ARG A 51 -11.48 0.97 -9.07
N GLY A 52 -11.88 -0.03 -8.29
CA GLY A 52 -13.21 -0.09 -7.68
C GLY A 52 -13.54 1.08 -6.73
N ARG A 53 -12.52 1.79 -6.23
CA ARG A 53 -12.63 3.00 -5.39
C ARG A 53 -12.55 4.31 -6.18
N GLY A 54 -12.55 4.24 -7.51
CA GLY A 54 -12.45 5.41 -8.39
C GLY A 54 -11.07 6.05 -8.45
N LEU A 55 -10.02 5.36 -7.98
CA LEU A 55 -8.64 5.85 -8.06
C LEU A 55 -8.06 5.62 -9.45
N GLU A 56 -7.17 6.52 -9.86
CA GLU A 56 -6.30 6.25 -11.01
C GLU A 56 -5.26 5.18 -10.61
N VAL A 57 -5.02 4.21 -11.49
CA VAL A 57 -4.14 3.08 -11.18
C VAL A 57 -3.22 2.76 -12.35
N GLN A 58 -1.92 2.75 -12.07
CA GLN A 58 -0.90 2.23 -12.97
C GLN A 58 -0.39 0.89 -12.42
N LYS A 59 -0.75 -0.20 -13.12
CA LYS A 59 -0.19 -1.51 -12.83
C LYS A 59 1.20 -1.60 -13.46
N LEU A 60 2.20 -1.86 -12.64
CA LEU A 60 3.58 -2.00 -13.08
C LEU A 60 3.78 -3.40 -13.69
N ALA A 61 4.46 -3.45 -14.83
CA ALA A 61 4.71 -4.68 -15.58
C ALA A 61 6.20 -4.98 -15.77
N VAL A 62 7.06 -3.97 -15.62
CA VAL A 62 8.52 -4.16 -15.67
C VAL A 62 8.96 -4.76 -14.34
N PRO A 63 9.60 -5.95 -14.32
CA PRO A 63 10.08 -6.52 -13.07
C PRO A 63 10.99 -5.53 -12.32
N PRO A 64 10.90 -5.45 -10.98
CA PRO A 64 11.80 -4.60 -10.22
C PRO A 64 13.25 -5.04 -10.45
N GLU A 65 14.15 -4.07 -10.62
CA GLU A 65 15.58 -4.32 -10.72
C GLU A 65 16.17 -4.58 -9.33
N GLY A 66 17.03 -5.59 -9.21
CA GLY A 66 17.73 -5.94 -7.97
C GLY A 66 17.15 -7.14 -7.23
N ASP A 67 17.91 -7.63 -6.25
CA ASP A 67 17.50 -8.74 -5.39
C ASP A 67 16.46 -8.28 -4.36
N GLU A 68 15.52 -9.15 -4.02
CA GLU A 68 14.62 -8.89 -2.90
C GLU A 68 15.41 -8.66 -1.60
N PRO A 69 15.03 -7.66 -0.78
CA PRO A 69 15.69 -7.44 0.49
C PRO A 69 15.55 -8.69 1.36
N LYS A 70 16.67 -9.13 1.94
CA LYS A 70 16.70 -10.26 2.87
C LYS A 70 15.70 -9.97 3.99
N LYS A 71 14.75 -10.88 4.21
CA LYS A 71 13.81 -10.78 5.34
C LYS A 71 14.60 -10.50 6.61
N ALA A 72 14.24 -9.44 7.33
CA ALA A 72 14.80 -9.19 8.64
C ALA A 72 14.56 -10.44 9.51
N PRO A 73 15.52 -10.84 10.36
CA PRO A 73 15.30 -11.96 11.27
C PRO A 73 14.04 -11.66 12.08
N GLY A 74 13.02 -12.50 11.89
CA GLY A 74 11.74 -12.32 12.55
C GLY A 74 11.96 -12.26 14.06
N ARG A 75 11.38 -11.27 14.72
CA ARG A 75 11.22 -11.33 16.18
C ARG A 75 10.44 -12.60 16.46
N THR A 76 11.12 -13.61 16.99
CA THR A 76 10.52 -14.78 17.61
C THR A 76 9.76 -14.33 18.85
N GLY A 77 8.52 -13.87 18.67
CA GLY A 77 7.53 -13.78 19.73
C GLY A 77 6.80 -15.12 19.82
N GLY A 78 6.90 -15.76 20.99
CA GLY A 78 6.47 -17.14 21.25
C GLY A 78 5.00 -17.47 20.98
N GLY A 79 4.74 -18.79 20.91
CA GLY A 79 3.46 -19.43 20.59
C GLY A 79 2.31 -19.13 21.56
N SER A 80 1.17 -19.81 21.52
CA SER A 80 0.76 -21.07 20.90
C SER A 80 -0.76 -21.02 20.67
N ARG A 81 -1.28 -21.97 19.88
CA ARG A 81 -2.63 -22.56 19.92
C ARG A 81 -3.83 -21.62 20.18
#